data_AF-W7E0T0-F1
#
_entry.id   AF-W7E0T0-F1
#
_cell.length_a   1.000
_cell.length_b   1.000
_cell.length_c   1.000
_cell.angle_alpha   90.00
_cell.angle_beta   90.00
_cell.angle_gamma   90.00
#
_symmetry.space_group_name_H-M   'P 1'
#
loop_
_entity.id
_entity.type
_entity.pdbx_description
1 polymer ?
#
loop_
_entity_poly.entity_id
_entity_poly.type
_entity_poly.pdbx_seq_one_letter_code
_entity_poly.pdbx_strand_id
1 'polypeptide(L)'
;MVKVLSSNLGYPRLGEKREWKKSLENFWNNKISEDTLLSETKGIRFAALNKQKEKGIDLIPVNDFTLYDHVLDLSVGFGVIPKRFGEFTNAVSLRTYFDIARGNDTAVASEMTKWFNTNYHYIVPELDQVEPKLLENKALNAYLEAKEELGIDGKPVIVGPITYLKLGKGADKADFASLVEKFVPLYKTIIEELDAAGAKWIQLDEPILATSLAKEELALFEKVYEELRTAAPHAKLILQTYFESVDEYEAIIKLPVDAIGLDFIHDHGESLEKIQQYGFPNNKYLAAGIIDGRNVWRADIQLKQAELEILTRLVPKEKIIVQPASSLLHVPVTKKK
;
A
#
# COMPACT_ATOMS: atom_id res chain seq x y z
N MET A 1 5.52 29.30 -11.51
CA MET A 1 4.85 29.02 -10.23
C MET A 1 5.25 27.63 -9.78
N VAL A 2 5.79 27.47 -8.57
CA VAL A 2 6.09 26.15 -7.99
C VAL A 2 4.76 25.40 -7.73
N LYS A 3 4.60 24.23 -8.35
CA LYS A 3 3.39 23.38 -8.25
C LYS A 3 3.59 22.35 -7.14
N VAL A 4 2.63 22.26 -6.22
CA VAL A 4 2.52 21.17 -5.23
C VAL A 4 2.02 19.93 -5.97
N LEU A 5 2.56 18.74 -5.66
CA LEU A 5 2.11 17.50 -6.28
C LEU A 5 0.81 17.01 -5.63
N SER A 6 -0.05 16.36 -6.40
CA SER A 6 -1.24 15.66 -5.91
C SER A 6 -1.09 14.15 -6.03
N SER A 7 -1.60 13.41 -5.05
CA SER A 7 -1.43 11.96 -4.95
C SER A 7 -2.66 11.31 -4.33
N ASN A 8 -2.72 9.98 -4.43
CA ASN A 8 -3.62 9.14 -3.67
C ASN A 8 -2.87 7.88 -3.21
N LEU A 9 -3.29 7.30 -2.08
CA LEU A 9 -2.67 6.09 -1.50
C LEU A 9 -3.25 4.82 -2.13
N GLY A 10 -4.53 4.84 -2.49
CA GLY A 10 -5.25 3.73 -3.09
C GLY A 10 -6.70 4.09 -3.41
N TYR A 11 -7.40 3.23 -4.13
CA TYR A 11 -8.74 3.51 -4.65
C TYR A 11 -9.72 2.35 -4.41
N PRO A 12 -11.03 2.64 -4.24
CA PRO A 12 -12.05 1.60 -4.18
C PRO A 12 -12.04 0.67 -5.39
N ARG A 13 -12.08 -0.63 -5.11
CA ARG A 13 -12.04 -1.70 -6.12
C ARG A 13 -13.42 -2.13 -6.59
N LEU A 14 -14.47 -1.74 -5.86
CA LEU A 14 -15.83 -2.27 -6.03
C LEU A 14 -16.46 -1.96 -7.40
N GLY A 15 -16.09 -0.83 -8.02
CA GLY A 15 -16.87 -0.22 -9.09
C GLY A 15 -18.12 0.51 -8.57
N GLU A 16 -18.67 1.44 -9.36
CA GLU A 16 -19.77 2.31 -8.92
C GLU A 16 -21.05 1.54 -8.54
N LYS A 17 -21.27 0.35 -9.12
CA LYS A 17 -22.44 -0.50 -8.87
C LYS A 17 -22.05 -1.89 -8.33
N ARG A 18 -20.89 -1.99 -7.68
CA ARG A 18 -20.33 -3.24 -7.11
C ARG A 18 -20.11 -4.32 -8.17
N GLU A 19 -19.70 -3.92 -9.37
CA GLU A 19 -19.39 -4.80 -10.50
C GLU A 19 -18.32 -5.82 -10.11
N TRP A 20 -17.31 -5.41 -9.35
CA TRP A 20 -16.24 -6.28 -8.86
C TRP A 20 -16.79 -7.43 -8.03
N LYS A 21 -17.68 -7.13 -7.08
CA LYS A 21 -18.32 -8.12 -6.23
C LYS A 21 -19.13 -9.13 -7.06
N LYS A 22 -19.93 -8.63 -8.01
CA LYS A 22 -20.76 -9.48 -8.88
C LYS A 22 -19.89 -10.40 -9.75
N SER A 23 -18.79 -9.89 -10.29
CA SER A 23 -17.86 -10.66 -11.14
C SER A 23 -17.25 -11.82 -10.34
N LEU A 24 -16.75 -11.54 -9.13
CA LEU A 24 -16.22 -12.57 -8.23
C LEU A 24 -17.27 -13.61 -7.83
N GLU A 25 -18.47 -13.18 -7.42
CA GLU A 25 -19.56 -14.10 -7.06
C GLU A 25 -19.97 -14.97 -8.25
N ASN A 26 -20.00 -14.43 -9.47
CA ASN A 26 -20.29 -15.21 -10.67
C ASN A 26 -19.18 -16.23 -10.94
N PHE A 27 -17.91 -15.84 -10.82
CA PHE A 27 -16.78 -16.75 -11.02
C PHE A 27 -16.81 -17.90 -10.00
N TRP A 28 -16.99 -17.60 -8.72
CA TRP A 28 -17.07 -18.62 -7.66
C TRP A 28 -18.26 -19.56 -7.79
N ASN A 29 -19.33 -19.12 -8.45
CA ASN A 29 -20.49 -19.95 -8.78
C ASN A 29 -20.39 -20.61 -10.17
N ASN A 30 -19.19 -20.62 -10.78
CA ASN A 30 -18.90 -21.20 -12.09
C ASN A 30 -19.79 -20.66 -13.22
N LYS A 31 -20.26 -19.40 -13.11
CA LYS A 31 -21.11 -18.73 -14.11
C LYS A 31 -20.31 -18.01 -15.20
N ILE A 32 -19.04 -17.70 -14.94
CA ILE A 32 -18.13 -17.05 -15.88
C ILE A 32 -16.76 -17.75 -15.84
N SER A 33 -16.00 -17.65 -16.93
CA SER A 33 -14.62 -18.13 -17.00
C SER A 33 -13.64 -17.22 -16.25
N GLU A 34 -12.43 -17.73 -16.02
CA GLU A 34 -11.30 -16.92 -15.50
C GLU A 34 -11.00 -15.73 -16.40
N ASP A 35 -10.89 -15.94 -17.72
CA ASP A 35 -10.68 -14.85 -18.69
C ASP A 35 -11.76 -13.77 -18.60
N THR A 36 -13.01 -14.18 -18.39
CA THR A 36 -14.13 -13.23 -18.24
C THR A 36 -13.96 -12.41 -16.96
N LEU A 37 -13.63 -13.05 -15.83
CA LEU A 37 -13.38 -12.37 -14.56
C LEU A 37 -12.22 -11.35 -14.68
N LEU A 38 -11.11 -11.77 -15.29
CA LEU A 38 -9.94 -10.91 -15.48
C LEU A 38 -10.26 -9.73 -16.40
N SER A 39 -11.01 -9.95 -17.47
CA SER A 39 -11.46 -8.89 -18.38
C SER A 39 -12.40 -7.89 -17.68
N GLU A 40 -13.42 -8.36 -16.96
CA GLU A 40 -14.37 -7.49 -16.24
C GLU A 40 -13.66 -6.65 -15.16
N THR A 41 -12.77 -7.27 -14.38
CA THR A 41 -12.03 -6.59 -13.33
C THR A 41 -10.95 -5.65 -13.87
N LYS A 42 -10.33 -5.96 -15.02
CA LYS A 42 -9.46 -5.02 -15.76
C LYS A 42 -10.24 -3.77 -16.18
N GLY A 43 -11.46 -3.93 -16.70
CA GLY A 43 -12.34 -2.81 -17.04
C GLY A 43 -12.62 -1.86 -15.86
N ILE A 44 -12.90 -2.42 -14.68
CA ILE A 44 -13.13 -1.64 -13.45
C ILE A 44 -11.85 -0.88 -13.03
N ARG A 45 -10.70 -1.56 -13.02
CA ARG A 45 -9.41 -0.96 -12.69
C ARG A 45 -9.05 0.16 -13.67
N PHE A 46 -9.26 -0.03 -14.96
CA PHE A 46 -8.98 0.97 -16.00
C PHE A 46 -9.87 2.21 -15.86
N ALA A 47 -11.16 2.01 -15.54
CA ALA A 47 -12.06 3.13 -15.26
C ALA A 47 -11.59 3.95 -14.05
N ALA A 48 -11.12 3.29 -12.98
CA ALA A 48 -10.57 3.97 -11.81
C ALA A 48 -9.28 4.75 -12.11
N LEU A 49 -8.35 4.16 -12.86
CA LEU A 49 -7.10 4.80 -13.26
C LEU A 49 -7.34 6.02 -14.17
N ASN A 50 -8.18 5.87 -15.20
CA ASN A 50 -8.54 6.98 -16.09
C ASN A 50 -9.26 8.10 -15.35
N LYS A 51 -10.15 7.79 -14.40
CA LYS A 51 -10.81 8.80 -13.57
C LYS A 51 -9.80 9.64 -12.78
N GLN A 52 -8.77 9.01 -12.20
CA GLN A 52 -7.72 9.75 -11.48
C GLN A 52 -6.87 10.60 -12.44
N LYS A 53 -6.53 10.07 -13.62
CA LYS A 53 -5.82 10.79 -14.69
C LYS A 53 -6.60 12.01 -15.18
N GLU A 54 -7.89 11.86 -15.46
CA GLU A 54 -8.79 12.95 -15.89
C GLU A 54 -8.96 14.02 -14.81
N LYS A 55 -8.82 13.66 -13.53
CA LYS A 55 -8.83 14.61 -12.41
C LYS A 55 -7.49 15.32 -12.21
N GLY A 56 -6.47 14.98 -12.99
CA GLY A 56 -5.15 15.61 -12.95
C GLY A 56 -4.33 15.23 -11.73
N ILE A 57 -4.57 14.06 -11.14
CA ILE A 57 -3.73 13.53 -10.07
C ILE A 57 -2.33 13.27 -10.62
N ASP A 58 -1.30 13.84 -9.97
CA ASP A 58 0.08 13.75 -10.45
C ASP A 58 0.68 12.36 -10.19
N LEU A 59 0.42 11.78 -9.02
CA LEU A 59 0.90 10.45 -8.60
C LEU A 59 -0.27 9.49 -8.39
N ILE A 60 -0.60 8.71 -9.42
CA ILE A 60 -1.74 7.79 -9.40
C ILE A 60 -1.29 6.44 -8.82
N PRO A 61 -1.93 5.92 -7.75
CA PRO A 61 -1.58 4.62 -7.19
C PRO A 61 -1.91 3.51 -8.19
N VAL A 62 -0.99 2.53 -8.29
CA VAL A 62 -1.20 1.26 -9.00
C VAL A 62 -0.80 0.11 -8.07
N ASN A 63 -1.21 -1.12 -8.41
CA ASN A 63 -1.10 -2.34 -7.58
C ASN A 63 -2.00 -2.40 -6.33
N ASP A 64 -2.64 -1.30 -5.92
CA ASP A 64 -3.61 -1.30 -4.82
C ASP A 64 -4.88 -2.10 -5.16
N PHE A 65 -5.16 -2.37 -6.44
CA PHE A 65 -6.26 -3.23 -6.88
C PHE A 65 -5.98 -4.71 -6.59
N THR A 66 -6.97 -5.42 -6.05
CA THR A 66 -6.89 -6.85 -5.72
C THR A 66 -8.20 -7.56 -6.07
N LEU A 67 -8.13 -8.88 -6.24
CA LEU A 67 -9.30 -9.77 -6.41
C LEU A 67 -9.86 -10.26 -5.07
N TYR A 68 -9.18 -10.01 -3.95
CA TYR A 68 -9.72 -10.27 -2.62
C TYR A 68 -9.12 -9.34 -1.56
N ASP A 69 -7.82 -9.49 -1.30
CA ASP A 69 -7.09 -8.73 -0.29
C ASP A 69 -5.63 -8.48 -0.70
N HIS A 70 -5.16 -7.28 -0.41
CA HIS A 70 -3.83 -6.80 -0.73
C HIS A 70 -2.71 -7.41 0.13
N VAL A 71 -3.02 -7.90 1.34
CA VAL A 71 -2.05 -8.68 2.13
C VAL A 71 -1.95 -10.11 1.57
N LEU A 72 -3.09 -10.71 1.20
CA LEU A 72 -3.10 -11.99 0.48
C LEU A 72 -2.32 -11.93 -0.83
N ASP A 73 -2.44 -10.85 -1.60
CA ASP A 73 -1.68 -10.67 -2.85
C ASP A 73 -0.18 -10.78 -2.60
N LEU A 74 0.33 -10.18 -1.53
CA LEU A 74 1.75 -10.28 -1.16
C LEU A 74 2.12 -11.67 -0.65
N SER A 75 1.26 -12.31 0.17
CA SER A 75 1.51 -13.68 0.62
C SER A 75 1.65 -14.64 -0.55
N VAL A 76 0.77 -14.54 -1.54
CA VAL A 76 0.86 -15.33 -2.76
C VAL A 76 2.09 -14.96 -3.59
N GLY A 77 2.38 -13.67 -3.76
CA GLY A 77 3.56 -13.20 -4.48
C GLY A 77 4.88 -13.67 -3.86
N PHE A 78 4.95 -13.78 -2.53
CA PHE A 78 6.10 -14.28 -1.76
C PHE A 78 6.08 -15.79 -1.50
N GLY A 79 5.13 -16.53 -2.06
CA GLY A 79 5.01 -17.98 -1.83
C GLY A 79 4.72 -18.34 -0.37
N VAL A 80 4.22 -17.39 0.43
CA VAL A 80 3.72 -17.60 1.80
C VAL A 80 2.33 -18.22 1.71
N ILE A 81 2.32 -19.50 1.35
CA ILE A 81 1.10 -20.27 1.09
C ILE A 81 1.01 -21.36 2.17
N PRO A 82 -0.12 -21.47 2.89
CA PRO A 82 -0.26 -22.52 3.88
C PRO A 82 -0.14 -23.91 3.24
N LYS A 83 0.66 -24.80 3.84
CA LYS A 83 0.97 -26.15 3.30
C LYS A 83 -0.25 -26.95 2.87
N ARG A 84 -1.41 -26.74 3.51
CA ARG A 84 -2.70 -27.36 3.16
C ARG A 84 -3.22 -27.02 1.77
N PHE A 85 -2.71 -25.98 1.13
CA PHE A 85 -3.03 -25.59 -0.25
C PHE A 85 -1.94 -25.98 -1.26
N GLY A 86 -0.85 -26.59 -0.79
CA GLY A 86 0.28 -27.05 -1.62
C GLY A 86 1.51 -26.16 -1.54
N GLU A 87 2.55 -26.59 -2.24
CA GLU A 87 3.82 -25.87 -2.40
C GLU A 87 4.00 -25.47 -3.87
N PHE A 88 4.51 -24.27 -4.11
CA PHE A 88 4.58 -23.70 -5.45
C PHE A 88 5.98 -23.13 -5.73
N THR A 89 6.43 -23.29 -6.97
CA THR A 89 7.69 -22.71 -7.46
C THR A 89 7.46 -21.64 -8.53
N ASN A 90 6.21 -21.42 -8.93
CA ASN A 90 5.78 -20.44 -9.93
C ASN A 90 4.51 -19.75 -9.42
N ALA A 91 4.04 -18.72 -10.13
CA ALA A 91 2.78 -18.05 -9.85
C ALA A 91 1.63 -19.06 -9.64
N VAL A 92 0.83 -18.82 -8.60
CA VAL A 92 -0.29 -19.70 -8.26
C VAL A 92 -1.46 -19.48 -9.21
N SER A 93 -2.29 -20.50 -9.38
CA SER A 93 -3.56 -20.33 -10.10
C SER A 93 -4.51 -19.41 -9.34
N LEU A 94 -5.38 -18.72 -10.08
CA LEU A 94 -6.43 -17.90 -9.47
C LEU A 94 -7.36 -18.73 -8.58
N ARG A 95 -7.56 -20.01 -8.91
CA ARG A 95 -8.32 -20.92 -8.06
C ARG A 95 -7.66 -21.11 -6.70
N THR A 96 -6.35 -21.38 -6.66
CA THR A 96 -5.59 -21.52 -5.42
C THR A 96 -5.64 -20.22 -4.60
N TYR A 97 -5.49 -19.07 -5.23
CA TYR A 97 -5.62 -17.77 -4.58
C TYR A 97 -6.97 -17.65 -3.82
N PHE A 98 -8.08 -18.03 -4.46
CA PHE A 98 -9.39 -18.02 -3.80
C PHE A 98 -9.58 -19.13 -2.77
N ASP A 99 -9.00 -20.30 -2.97
CA ASP A 99 -9.04 -21.38 -1.98
C ASP A 99 -8.33 -20.95 -0.69
N ILE A 100 -7.22 -20.19 -0.76
CA ILE A 100 -6.56 -19.61 0.42
C ILE A 100 -7.50 -18.61 1.13
N ALA A 101 -8.19 -17.77 0.35
CA ALA A 101 -9.07 -16.72 0.87
C ALA A 101 -10.39 -17.24 1.47
N ARG A 102 -10.93 -18.35 0.93
CA ARG A 102 -12.31 -18.80 1.18
C ARG A 102 -12.44 -20.27 1.56
N GLY A 103 -11.36 -21.03 1.51
CA GLY A 103 -11.36 -22.48 1.70
C GLY A 103 -11.93 -23.22 0.49
N ASN A 104 -11.83 -24.54 0.56
CA ASN A 104 -12.45 -25.47 -0.37
C ASN A 104 -12.93 -26.73 0.39
N ASP A 105 -13.31 -27.78 -0.32
CA ASP A 105 -13.86 -29.00 0.29
C ASP A 105 -12.84 -29.77 1.16
N THR A 106 -11.54 -29.52 1.00
CA THR A 106 -10.46 -30.28 1.65
C THR A 106 -9.61 -29.45 2.60
N ALA A 107 -9.63 -28.12 2.48
CA ALA A 107 -8.80 -27.20 3.26
C ALA A 107 -9.59 -25.97 3.72
N VAL A 108 -9.40 -25.64 5.01
CA VAL A 108 -9.98 -24.44 5.62
C VAL A 108 -9.31 -23.17 5.10
N ALA A 109 -10.10 -22.11 4.90
CA ALA A 109 -9.61 -20.78 4.56
C ALA A 109 -8.57 -20.29 5.56
N SER A 110 -7.72 -19.36 5.12
CA SER A 110 -6.86 -18.60 6.02
C SER A 110 -7.69 -17.64 6.88
N GLU A 111 -7.17 -17.31 8.05
CA GLU A 111 -7.83 -16.37 8.95
C GLU A 111 -7.94 -14.98 8.32
N MET A 112 -9.07 -14.31 8.56
CA MET A 112 -9.20 -12.87 8.30
C MET A 112 -9.34 -12.12 9.61
N THR A 113 -8.71 -10.94 9.70
CA THR A 113 -8.85 -10.05 10.86
C THR A 113 -8.87 -8.59 10.42
N LYS A 114 -9.21 -7.69 11.35
CA LYS A 114 -9.35 -6.26 11.05
C LYS A 114 -8.03 -5.65 10.59
N TRP A 115 -8.09 -4.87 9.52
CA TRP A 115 -7.01 -3.99 9.09
C TRP A 115 -6.99 -2.77 10.01
N PHE A 116 -6.10 -2.81 11.00
CA PHE A 116 -5.95 -1.80 12.04
C PHE A 116 -7.30 -1.43 12.69
N ASN A 117 -7.56 -0.14 12.89
CA ASN A 117 -8.79 0.37 13.49
C ASN A 117 -9.91 0.60 12.45
N THR A 118 -9.86 -0.05 11.28
CA THR A 118 -10.86 0.09 10.21
C THR A 118 -11.93 -1.02 10.24
N ASN A 119 -12.92 -0.93 9.35
CA ASN A 119 -13.89 -2.00 9.10
C ASN A 119 -13.45 -2.96 7.98
N TYR A 120 -12.32 -2.70 7.32
CA TYR A 120 -11.75 -3.61 6.35
C TYR A 120 -11.09 -4.79 7.07
N HIS A 121 -11.11 -5.98 6.46
CA HIS A 121 -10.43 -7.16 6.98
C HIS A 121 -9.44 -7.65 5.94
N TYR A 122 -8.25 -8.05 6.40
CA TYR A 122 -7.21 -8.62 5.56
C TYR A 122 -7.04 -10.11 5.89
N ILE A 123 -6.39 -10.85 4.99
CA ILE A 123 -6.06 -12.27 5.19
C ILE A 123 -4.69 -12.36 5.87
N VAL A 124 -4.67 -12.99 7.04
CA VAL A 124 -3.50 -13.10 7.91
C VAL A 124 -2.44 -14.03 7.28
N PRO A 125 -1.21 -13.56 7.04
CA PRO A 125 -0.11 -14.43 6.61
C PRO A 125 0.22 -15.49 7.65
N GLU A 126 0.40 -16.75 7.22
CA GLU A 126 0.89 -17.85 8.05
C GLU A 126 2.41 -18.01 7.85
N LEU A 127 3.19 -17.58 8.85
CA LEU A 127 4.65 -17.41 8.79
C LEU A 127 5.44 -18.53 9.50
N ASP A 128 4.78 -19.58 9.98
CA ASP A 128 5.42 -20.71 10.65
C ASP A 128 6.40 -21.41 9.71
N GLN A 129 7.68 -21.41 10.08
CA GLN A 129 8.79 -22.04 9.33
C GLN A 129 8.80 -21.67 7.84
N VAL A 130 8.44 -20.43 7.52
CA VAL A 130 8.34 -19.98 6.13
C VAL A 130 9.73 -19.81 5.50
N GLU A 131 9.86 -20.30 4.27
CA GLU A 131 10.99 -20.06 3.37
C GLU A 131 10.46 -19.30 2.15
N PRO A 132 10.39 -17.95 2.22
CA PRO A 132 9.69 -17.16 1.24
C PRO A 132 10.44 -17.15 -0.10
N LYS A 133 9.69 -17.05 -1.21
CA LYS A 133 10.23 -16.99 -2.57
C LYS A 133 9.36 -16.06 -3.41
N LEU A 134 9.98 -15.23 -4.24
CA LEU A 134 9.20 -14.38 -5.15
C LEU A 134 8.64 -15.24 -6.30
N LEU A 135 7.35 -15.58 -6.23
CA LEU A 135 6.61 -16.32 -7.25
C LEU A 135 6.04 -15.40 -8.33
N GLU A 136 5.69 -14.17 -7.96
CA GLU A 136 5.17 -13.15 -8.87
C GLU A 136 5.44 -11.74 -8.34
N ASN A 137 5.96 -10.86 -9.20
CA ASN A 137 5.97 -9.42 -8.94
C ASN A 137 4.70 -8.75 -9.50
N LYS A 138 3.60 -8.88 -8.75
CA LYS A 138 2.31 -8.25 -9.13
C LYS A 138 2.42 -6.73 -9.27
N ALA A 139 3.29 -6.08 -8.49
CA ALA A 139 3.47 -4.64 -8.55
C ALA A 139 4.06 -4.18 -9.89
N LEU A 140 5.05 -4.91 -10.41
CA LEU A 140 5.59 -4.71 -11.76
C LEU A 140 4.52 -4.92 -12.83
N ASN A 141 3.76 -6.02 -12.74
CA ASN A 141 2.69 -6.32 -13.69
C ASN A 141 1.65 -5.17 -13.74
N ALA A 142 1.23 -4.66 -12.58
CA ALA A 142 0.29 -3.54 -12.49
C ALA A 142 0.87 -2.21 -13.00
N TYR A 143 2.17 -1.96 -12.76
CA TYR A 143 2.85 -0.77 -13.27
C TYR A 143 2.95 -0.78 -14.80
N LEU A 144 3.43 -1.89 -15.37
CA LEU A 144 3.54 -2.05 -16.82
C LEU A 144 2.17 -1.96 -17.49
N GLU A 145 1.14 -2.61 -16.94
CA GLU A 145 -0.22 -2.53 -17.49
C GLU A 145 -0.72 -1.06 -17.54
N ALA A 146 -0.57 -0.30 -16.46
CA ALA A 146 -0.98 1.10 -16.43
C ALA A 146 -0.18 1.97 -17.42
N LYS A 147 1.12 1.71 -17.55
CA LYS A 147 2.02 2.47 -18.41
C LYS A 147 1.77 2.19 -19.88
N GLU A 148 1.69 0.92 -20.26
CA GLU A 148 1.60 0.47 -21.65
C GLU A 148 0.19 0.67 -22.22
N GLU A 149 -0.85 0.38 -21.43
CA GLU A 149 -2.23 0.38 -21.94
C GLU A 149 -2.92 1.74 -21.78
N LEU A 150 -2.54 2.52 -20.76
CA LEU A 150 -3.17 3.80 -20.43
C LEU A 150 -2.24 5.00 -20.53
N GLY A 151 -0.94 4.79 -20.77
CA GLY A 151 0.05 5.87 -20.72
C GLY A 151 0.13 6.54 -19.36
N ILE A 152 -0.14 5.81 -18.28
CA ILE A 152 -0.08 6.30 -16.90
C ILE A 152 1.23 5.82 -16.29
N ASP A 153 2.13 6.75 -15.99
CA ASP A 153 3.33 6.47 -15.19
C ASP A 153 2.93 6.38 -13.71
N GLY A 154 2.35 5.24 -13.35
CA GLY A 154 1.77 5.00 -12.03
C GLY A 154 2.82 4.97 -10.91
N LYS A 155 2.35 5.18 -9.69
CA LYS A 155 3.11 4.99 -8.45
C LYS A 155 2.71 3.63 -7.84
N PRO A 156 3.54 2.57 -7.95
CA PRO A 156 3.23 1.28 -7.34
C PRO A 156 3.10 1.40 -5.83
N VAL A 157 2.10 0.72 -5.28
CA VAL A 157 1.80 0.68 -3.84
C VAL A 157 1.97 -0.75 -3.34
N ILE A 158 2.74 -0.92 -2.28
CA ILE A 158 3.12 -2.21 -1.72
C ILE A 158 3.07 -2.08 -0.19
N VAL A 159 2.51 -3.07 0.52
CA VAL A 159 2.65 -3.12 1.99
C VAL A 159 4.12 -3.36 2.34
N GLY A 160 4.68 -2.50 3.18
CA GLY A 160 6.07 -2.56 3.58
C GLY A 160 6.42 -3.84 4.34
N PRO A 161 7.68 -4.28 4.29
CA PRO A 161 8.12 -5.57 4.81
C PRO A 161 7.83 -5.73 6.31
N ILE A 162 8.01 -4.68 7.11
CA ILE A 162 7.87 -4.80 8.56
C ILE A 162 6.39 -4.91 8.94
N THR A 163 5.53 -4.07 8.35
CA THR A 163 4.08 -4.18 8.50
C THR A 163 3.58 -5.55 8.03
N TYR A 164 3.97 -6.01 6.85
CA TYR A 164 3.53 -7.32 6.33
C TYR A 164 3.83 -8.45 7.31
N LEU A 165 5.05 -8.50 7.85
CA LEU A 165 5.45 -9.54 8.80
C LEU A 165 4.79 -9.38 10.17
N LYS A 166 4.57 -8.15 10.64
CA LYS A 166 3.85 -7.85 11.89
C LYS A 166 2.38 -8.23 11.85
N LEU A 167 1.79 -8.24 10.66
CA LEU A 167 0.41 -8.66 10.41
C LEU A 167 0.27 -10.18 10.28
N GLY A 168 1.37 -10.93 10.16
CA GLY A 168 1.34 -12.39 10.11
C GLY A 168 1.28 -13.05 11.50
N LYS A 169 1.08 -14.36 11.49
CA LYS A 169 1.09 -15.22 12.68
C LYS A 169 2.01 -16.42 12.49
N GLY A 170 2.42 -17.03 13.59
CA GLY A 170 3.24 -18.26 13.60
C GLY A 170 4.75 -18.03 13.65
N ALA A 171 5.21 -16.79 13.60
CA ALA A 171 6.60 -16.45 13.88
C ALA A 171 6.78 -16.04 15.34
N ASP A 172 7.81 -16.58 16.00
CA ASP A 172 8.18 -16.17 17.34
C ASP A 172 8.79 -14.75 17.33
N LYS A 173 8.50 -13.96 18.36
CA LYS A 173 9.04 -12.59 18.48
C LYS A 173 10.57 -12.56 18.45
N ALA A 174 11.21 -13.59 19.02
CA ALA A 174 12.66 -13.72 19.05
C ALA A 174 13.27 -13.86 17.63
N ASP A 175 12.51 -14.41 16.68
CA ASP A 175 12.96 -14.67 15.32
C ASP A 175 12.54 -13.58 14.33
N PHE A 176 11.86 -12.53 14.80
CA PHE A 176 11.30 -11.50 13.92
C PHE A 176 12.37 -10.80 13.06
N ALA A 177 13.54 -10.48 13.62
CA ALA A 177 14.64 -9.89 12.88
C ALA A 177 15.16 -10.82 11.78
N SER A 178 15.38 -12.11 12.10
CA SER A 178 15.78 -13.14 11.15
C SER A 178 14.75 -13.33 10.05
N LEU A 179 13.46 -13.24 10.38
CA LEU A 179 12.38 -13.32 9.42
C LEU A 179 12.37 -12.12 8.47
N VAL A 180 12.57 -10.90 8.99
CA VAL A 180 12.73 -9.70 8.17
C VAL A 180 13.88 -9.90 7.16
N GLU A 181 15.04 -10.39 7.61
CA GLU A 181 16.19 -10.65 6.75
C GLU A 181 15.90 -11.63 5.60
N LYS A 182 14.99 -12.60 5.79
CA LYS A 182 14.56 -13.49 4.70
C LYS A 182 13.70 -12.79 3.64
N PHE A 183 12.92 -11.78 4.02
CA PHE A 183 12.00 -11.09 3.11
C PHE A 183 12.63 -9.88 2.41
N VAL A 184 13.61 -9.20 3.01
CA VAL A 184 14.26 -8.03 2.41
C VAL A 184 14.76 -8.31 0.98
N PRO A 185 15.44 -9.43 0.67
CA PRO A 185 15.88 -9.71 -0.69
C PRO A 185 14.74 -9.76 -1.71
N LEU A 186 13.56 -10.26 -1.34
CA LEU A 186 12.39 -10.36 -2.23
C LEU A 186 11.80 -8.98 -2.51
N TYR A 187 11.72 -8.12 -1.49
CA TYR A 187 11.34 -6.73 -1.66
C TYR A 187 12.35 -5.96 -2.52
N LYS A 188 13.66 -6.22 -2.37
CA LYS A 188 14.69 -5.64 -3.24
C LYS A 188 14.47 -6.03 -4.69
N THR A 189 14.25 -7.31 -4.99
CA THR A 189 13.94 -7.75 -6.36
C THR A 189 12.71 -7.01 -6.90
N ILE A 190 11.64 -6.88 -6.12
CA ILE A 190 10.43 -6.15 -6.55
C ILE A 190 10.76 -4.69 -6.92
N ILE A 191 11.53 -4.01 -6.07
CA ILE A 191 11.89 -2.61 -6.24
C ILE A 191 12.87 -2.42 -7.41
N GLU A 192 13.88 -3.29 -7.56
CA GLU A 192 14.84 -3.27 -8.66
C GLU A 192 14.13 -3.43 -10.01
N GLU A 193 13.18 -4.35 -10.10
CA GLU A 193 12.39 -4.55 -11.31
C GLU A 193 11.50 -3.35 -11.64
N LEU A 194 10.90 -2.70 -10.63
CA LEU A 194 10.13 -1.47 -10.81
C LEU A 194 10.99 -0.28 -11.24
N ASP A 195 12.16 -0.10 -10.62
CA ASP A 195 13.14 0.93 -10.99
C ASP A 195 13.61 0.73 -12.45
N ALA A 196 13.96 -0.51 -12.81
CA ALA A 196 14.37 -0.89 -14.16
C ALA A 196 13.25 -0.69 -15.20
N ALA A 197 11.99 -0.92 -14.83
CA ALA A 197 10.82 -0.62 -15.67
C ALA A 197 10.55 0.90 -15.81
N GLY A 198 11.26 1.73 -15.05
CA GLY A 198 11.21 3.18 -15.10
C GLY A 198 10.19 3.81 -14.16
N ALA A 199 9.74 3.12 -13.11
CA ALA A 199 8.88 3.69 -12.09
C ALA A 199 9.59 4.87 -11.40
N LYS A 200 8.94 6.04 -11.34
CA LYS A 200 9.54 7.24 -10.72
C LYS A 200 9.35 7.31 -9.21
N TRP A 201 8.29 6.66 -8.72
CA TRP A 201 7.87 6.69 -7.33
C TRP A 201 7.37 5.32 -6.94
N ILE A 202 7.77 4.83 -5.77
CA ILE A 202 7.30 3.56 -5.20
C ILE A 202 6.85 3.87 -3.76
N GLN A 203 5.62 3.48 -3.42
CA GLN A 203 5.05 3.66 -2.09
C GLN A 203 5.12 2.34 -1.32
N LEU A 204 5.72 2.41 -0.12
CA LEU A 204 5.80 1.33 0.85
C LEU A 204 4.95 1.72 2.07
N ASP A 205 3.86 1.00 2.26
CA ASP A 205 2.92 1.24 3.34
C ASP A 205 3.43 0.60 4.63
N GLU A 206 3.83 1.43 5.60
CA GLU A 206 4.22 1.02 6.95
C GLU A 206 3.29 1.60 8.03
N PRO A 207 1.97 1.34 7.99
CA PRO A 207 1.04 1.81 9.02
C PRO A 207 1.35 1.28 10.42
N ILE A 208 2.17 0.24 10.56
CA ILE A 208 2.60 -0.23 11.88
C ILE A 208 3.44 0.84 12.63
N LEU A 209 4.04 1.79 11.92
CA LEU A 209 4.75 2.94 12.52
C LEU A 209 3.81 3.94 13.22
N ALA A 210 2.51 3.89 12.94
CA ALA A 210 1.48 4.65 13.62
C ALA A 210 0.85 3.85 14.80
N THR A 211 1.57 2.84 15.28
CA THR A 211 1.21 2.05 16.46
C THR A 211 2.37 2.05 17.45
N SER A 212 2.13 1.59 18.68
CA SER A 212 3.20 1.49 19.68
C SER A 212 4.18 0.37 19.31
N LEU A 213 5.43 0.76 19.04
CA LEU A 213 6.55 -0.13 18.70
C LEU A 213 7.58 -0.18 19.83
N ALA A 214 8.29 -1.29 19.95
CA ALA A 214 9.46 -1.36 20.82
C ALA A 214 10.66 -0.67 20.13
N LYS A 215 11.59 -0.10 20.90
CA LYS A 215 12.73 0.66 20.35
C LYS A 215 13.63 -0.19 19.46
N GLU A 216 13.78 -1.47 19.79
CA GLU A 216 14.56 -2.44 19.03
C GLU A 216 13.96 -2.68 17.63
N GLU A 217 12.66 -2.46 17.47
CA GLU A 217 11.95 -2.64 16.21
C GLU A 217 12.21 -1.47 15.26
N LEU A 218 12.43 -0.26 15.76
CA LEU A 218 12.80 0.90 14.95
C LEU A 218 14.15 0.73 14.25
N ALA A 219 15.12 0.10 14.92
CA ALA A 219 16.43 -0.19 14.32
C ALA A 219 16.32 -1.12 13.11
N LEU A 220 15.31 -1.99 13.07
CA LEU A 220 15.04 -2.81 11.89
C LEU A 220 14.56 -1.97 10.71
N PHE A 221 13.75 -0.93 10.91
CA PHE A 221 13.34 -0.04 9.82
C PHE A 221 14.54 0.63 9.17
N GLU A 222 15.50 1.11 9.96
CA GLU A 222 16.70 1.76 9.43
C GLU A 222 17.46 0.80 8.50
N LYS A 223 17.84 -0.39 9.00
CA LYS A 223 18.54 -1.41 8.20
C LYS A 223 17.76 -1.81 6.95
N VAL A 224 16.46 -2.09 7.09
CA VAL A 224 15.62 -2.51 5.97
C VAL A 224 15.55 -1.44 4.90
N TYR A 225 15.26 -0.20 5.27
CA TYR A 225 15.10 0.87 4.29
C TYR A 225 16.43 1.32 3.69
N GLU A 226 17.57 1.15 4.38
CA GLU A 226 18.90 1.28 3.76
C GLU A 226 19.06 0.29 2.61
N GLU A 227 18.74 -0.98 2.85
CA GLU A 227 18.82 -2.02 1.83
C GLU A 227 17.83 -1.77 0.68
N LEU A 228 16.57 -1.43 0.97
CA LEU A 228 15.57 -1.13 -0.07
C LEU A 228 15.94 0.12 -0.86
N ARG A 229 16.59 1.12 -0.24
CA ARG A 229 17.07 2.29 -0.97
C ARG A 229 18.12 1.89 -1.99
N THR A 230 19.02 0.95 -1.71
CA THR A 230 20.01 0.50 -2.71
C THR A 230 19.38 -0.11 -3.96
N ALA A 231 18.18 -0.71 -3.83
CA ALA A 231 17.41 -1.31 -4.92
C ALA A 231 16.71 -0.28 -5.84
N ALA A 232 16.54 0.97 -5.41
CA ALA A 232 15.84 2.03 -6.16
C ALA A 232 16.75 3.22 -6.54
N PRO A 233 17.87 3.04 -7.27
CA PRO A 233 18.80 4.14 -7.53
C PRO A 233 18.14 5.36 -8.21
N HIS A 234 17.10 5.16 -9.03
CA HIS A 234 16.41 6.22 -9.77
C HIS A 234 15.02 6.57 -9.20
N ALA A 235 14.26 5.56 -8.79
CA ALA A 235 12.94 5.69 -8.20
C ALA A 235 13.01 6.35 -6.82
N LYS A 236 12.02 7.18 -6.50
CA LYS A 236 11.86 7.75 -5.17
C LYS A 236 11.01 6.85 -4.29
N LEU A 237 11.50 6.54 -3.09
CA LEU A 237 10.74 5.74 -2.13
C LEU A 237 9.88 6.64 -1.23
N ILE A 238 8.59 6.29 -1.09
CA ILE A 238 7.66 6.92 -0.14
C ILE A 238 7.41 5.93 0.99
N LEU A 239 7.84 6.27 2.20
CA LEU A 239 7.40 5.59 3.42
C LEU A 239 6.06 6.17 3.83
N GLN A 240 4.99 5.39 3.73
CA GLN A 240 3.63 5.87 3.97
C GLN A 240 3.08 5.34 5.29
N THR A 241 2.71 6.24 6.21
CA THR A 241 1.94 5.90 7.42
C THR A 241 0.52 6.47 7.33
N TYR A 242 -0.39 5.94 8.14
CA TYR A 242 -1.78 6.39 8.22
C TYR A 242 -2.50 5.81 9.45
N PHE A 243 -3.69 6.35 9.74
CA PHE A 243 -4.62 5.98 10.82
C PHE A 243 -4.32 6.53 12.21
N GLU A 244 -3.11 7.03 12.44
CA GLU A 244 -2.70 7.77 13.63
C GLU A 244 -1.43 8.60 13.29
N SER A 245 -1.04 9.47 14.21
CA SER A 245 0.29 10.05 14.33
C SER A 245 1.37 8.98 14.54
N VAL A 246 2.64 9.37 14.33
CA VAL A 246 3.79 8.51 14.60
C VAL A 246 4.45 8.92 15.90
N ASP A 247 4.66 7.99 16.83
CA ASP A 247 5.29 8.27 18.13
C ASP A 247 6.76 8.67 17.95
N GLU A 248 7.49 7.89 17.17
CA GLU A 248 8.96 7.96 17.03
C GLU A 248 9.37 8.83 15.83
N TYR A 249 8.76 10.01 15.75
CA TYR A 249 8.85 10.93 14.62
C TYR A 249 10.29 11.23 14.18
N GLU A 250 11.16 11.61 15.12
CA GLU A 250 12.55 11.99 14.81
C GLU A 250 13.34 10.85 14.16
N ALA A 251 13.09 9.60 14.53
CA ALA A 251 13.73 8.44 13.93
C ALA A 251 13.16 8.17 12.54
N ILE A 252 11.83 8.22 12.41
CA ILE A 252 11.13 7.97 11.14
C ILE A 252 11.54 8.99 10.07
N ILE A 253 11.66 10.28 10.43
CA ILE A 253 12.08 11.29 9.45
C ILE A 253 13.51 11.15 8.96
N LYS A 254 14.35 10.37 9.65
CA LYS A 254 15.74 10.12 9.27
C LYS A 254 15.90 8.90 8.36
N LEU A 255 14.91 7.99 8.31
CA LEU A 255 14.96 6.78 7.48
C LEU A 255 15.32 7.11 6.02
N PRO A 256 16.11 6.27 5.33
CA PRO A 256 16.72 6.58 4.02
C PRO A 256 15.74 6.47 2.83
N VAL A 257 14.60 7.14 2.94
CA VAL A 257 13.57 7.31 1.90
C VAL A 257 13.53 8.73 1.35
N ASP A 258 12.90 8.92 0.20
CA ASP A 258 12.78 10.23 -0.46
C ASP A 258 11.57 11.02 0.01
N ALA A 259 10.54 10.34 0.53
CA ALA A 259 9.32 10.95 1.01
C ALA A 259 8.72 10.22 2.21
N ILE A 260 8.00 10.98 3.03
CA ILE A 260 7.31 10.45 4.21
C ILE A 260 5.87 10.93 4.15
N GLY A 261 4.94 9.98 4.17
CA GLY A 261 3.52 10.24 4.26
C GLY A 261 3.06 10.21 5.71
N LEU A 262 2.39 11.29 6.12
CA LEU A 262 1.84 11.46 7.47
C LEU A 262 0.34 11.73 7.38
N ASP A 263 -0.41 11.20 8.35
CA ASP A 263 -1.82 11.50 8.56
C ASP A 263 -1.94 12.86 9.27
N PHE A 264 -2.82 13.75 8.80
CA PHE A 264 -3.15 15.03 9.45
C PHE A 264 -4.66 15.14 9.75
N ILE A 265 -5.37 14.00 9.70
CA ILE A 265 -6.81 13.89 9.97
C ILE A 265 -7.06 13.11 11.25
N HIS A 266 -6.37 11.99 11.42
CA HIS A 266 -6.53 11.09 12.56
C HIS A 266 -5.42 11.23 13.59
N ASP A 267 -4.44 12.10 13.35
CA ASP A 267 -3.22 12.28 14.14
C ASP A 267 -3.37 13.17 15.39
N HIS A 268 -4.60 13.57 15.69
CA HIS A 268 -4.93 14.46 16.81
C HIS A 268 -4.15 15.79 16.83
N GLY A 269 -3.60 16.23 15.69
CA GLY A 269 -2.76 17.44 15.57
C GLY A 269 -1.27 17.22 15.88
N GLU A 270 -0.87 16.03 16.29
CA GLU A 270 0.49 15.73 16.72
C GLU A 270 1.51 15.82 15.59
N SER A 271 1.16 15.47 14.34
CA SER A 271 2.14 15.50 13.24
C SER A 271 2.59 16.93 12.94
N LEU A 272 1.68 17.90 13.00
CA LEU A 272 2.01 19.30 12.83
C LEU A 272 2.87 19.83 13.98
N GLU A 273 2.52 19.49 15.22
CA GLU A 273 3.30 19.87 16.41
C GLU A 273 4.73 19.30 16.33
N LYS A 274 4.86 18.02 15.96
CA LYS A 274 6.16 17.34 15.77
C LYS A 274 7.00 18.02 14.68
N ILE A 275 6.40 18.38 13.53
CA ILE A 275 7.11 19.14 12.48
C ILE A 275 7.55 20.53 12.98
N GLN A 276 6.71 21.23 13.75
CA GLN A 276 7.07 22.55 14.29
C GLN A 276 8.18 22.47 15.33
N GLN A 277 8.17 21.43 16.17
CA GLN A 277 9.12 21.24 17.26
C GLN A 277 10.48 20.72 16.76
N TYR A 278 10.47 19.70 15.90
CA TYR A 278 11.68 18.97 15.50
C TYR A 278 12.14 19.30 14.07
N GLY A 279 11.32 20.00 13.30
CA GLY A 279 11.58 20.30 11.88
C GLY A 279 11.30 19.11 10.96
N PHE A 280 11.40 19.36 9.64
CA PHE A 280 11.29 18.33 8.61
C PHE A 280 12.52 18.37 7.68
N PRO A 281 13.03 17.22 7.20
CA PRO A 281 14.25 17.20 6.38
C PRO A 281 14.07 17.88 5.02
N ASN A 282 14.92 18.87 4.71
CA ASN A 282 14.85 19.64 3.46
C ASN A 282 15.05 18.81 2.18
N ASN A 283 15.70 17.66 2.28
CA ASN A 283 15.92 16.76 1.15
C ASN A 283 14.72 15.85 0.86
N LYS A 284 13.76 15.71 1.78
CA LYS A 284 12.62 14.79 1.66
C LYS A 284 11.34 15.49 1.24
N TYR A 285 10.42 14.72 0.67
CA TYR A 285 9.06 15.16 0.40
C TYR A 285 8.15 14.83 1.59
N LEU A 286 7.26 15.75 1.95
CA LEU A 286 6.16 15.49 2.87
C LEU A 286 4.92 15.13 2.06
N ALA A 287 4.45 13.90 2.18
CA ALA A 287 3.19 13.46 1.59
C ALA A 287 2.05 13.67 2.60
N ALA A 288 1.51 14.88 2.61
CA ALA A 288 0.55 15.37 3.58
C ALA A 288 -0.86 14.80 3.35
N GLY A 289 -1.27 13.91 4.25
CA GLY A 289 -2.59 13.29 4.29
C GLY A 289 -3.65 14.22 4.90
N ILE A 290 -4.10 15.22 4.14
CA ILE A 290 -4.97 16.30 4.65
C ILE A 290 -6.44 16.16 4.24
N ILE A 291 -6.79 15.11 3.48
CA ILE A 291 -8.17 14.81 3.09
C ILE A 291 -8.60 13.51 3.76
N ASP A 292 -9.75 13.49 4.42
CA ASP A 292 -10.22 12.28 5.12
C ASP A 292 -10.51 11.15 4.11
N GLY A 293 -9.75 10.06 4.22
CA GLY A 293 -9.89 8.86 3.40
C GLY A 293 -10.86 7.81 3.97
N ARG A 294 -11.47 8.09 5.14
CA ARG A 294 -12.31 7.16 5.92
C ARG A 294 -13.70 7.72 6.19
N ASN A 295 -13.97 8.97 5.84
CA ASN A 295 -15.26 9.61 6.04
C ASN A 295 -15.81 10.24 4.75
N VAL A 296 -17.12 10.43 4.70
CA VAL A 296 -17.87 10.87 3.50
C VAL A 296 -18.09 12.38 3.46
N TRP A 297 -17.63 13.10 4.48
CA TRP A 297 -17.82 14.54 4.57
C TRP A 297 -16.94 15.28 3.57
N ARG A 298 -17.52 16.28 2.92
CA ARG A 298 -16.77 17.17 2.05
C ARG A 298 -15.79 17.97 2.91
N ALA A 299 -14.51 17.94 2.54
CA ALA A 299 -13.49 18.77 3.19
C ALA A 299 -13.82 20.27 3.06
N ASP A 300 -13.60 21.00 4.15
CA ASP A 300 -13.60 22.46 4.15
C ASP A 300 -12.31 22.94 3.48
N ILE A 301 -12.44 23.49 2.27
CA ILE A 301 -11.30 23.86 1.43
C ILE A 301 -10.53 25.04 2.04
N GLN A 302 -11.21 25.95 2.74
CA GLN A 302 -10.58 27.09 3.40
C GLN A 302 -9.71 26.62 4.57
N LEU A 303 -10.21 25.69 5.38
CA LEU A 303 -9.42 25.08 6.46
C LEU A 303 -8.22 24.30 5.91
N LYS A 304 -8.42 23.50 4.86
CA LYS A 304 -7.32 22.73 4.23
C LYS A 304 -6.30 23.60 3.52
N GLN A 305 -6.72 24.73 2.97
CA GLN A 305 -5.79 25.73 2.44
C GLN A 305 -4.97 26.36 3.56
N ALA A 306 -5.58 26.76 4.68
CA ALA A 306 -4.86 27.35 5.81
C ALA A 306 -3.84 26.36 6.42
N GLU A 307 -4.21 25.09 6.55
CA GLU A 307 -3.32 24.01 6.99
C GLU A 307 -2.12 23.84 6.04
N LEU A 308 -2.36 23.83 4.72
CA LEU A 308 -1.31 23.76 3.72
C LEU A 308 -0.41 25.00 3.74
N GLU A 309 -0.96 26.19 3.97
CA GLU A 309 -0.17 27.43 4.12
C GLU A 309 0.79 27.35 5.30
N ILE A 310 0.37 26.76 6.43
CA ILE A 310 1.25 26.50 7.57
C ILE A 310 2.35 25.53 7.17
N LEU A 311 2.01 24.39 6.55
CA LEU A 311 2.99 23.39 6.12
C LEU A 311 4.01 23.96 5.13
N THR A 312 3.60 24.84 4.21
CA THR A 312 4.52 25.49 3.25
C THR A 312 5.52 26.46 3.88
N ARG A 313 5.32 26.87 5.14
CA ARG A 313 6.31 27.65 5.91
C ARG A 313 7.36 26.75 6.58
N LEU A 314 7.02 25.47 6.77
CA LEU A 314 7.86 24.49 7.47
C LEU A 314 8.59 23.56 6.48
N VAL A 315 7.98 23.31 5.32
CA VAL A 315 8.50 22.43 4.26
C VAL A 315 8.47 23.19 2.92
N PRO A 316 9.53 23.12 2.09
CA PRO A 316 9.54 23.74 0.77
C PRO A 316 8.33 23.30 -0.08
N LYS A 317 7.69 24.24 -0.77
CA LYS A 317 6.44 24.00 -1.50
C LYS A 317 6.56 22.89 -2.55
N GLU A 318 7.70 22.81 -3.24
CA GLU A 318 8.04 21.77 -4.21
C GLU A 318 8.26 20.38 -3.61
N LYS A 319 8.39 20.30 -2.28
CA LYS A 319 8.54 19.05 -1.51
C LYS A 319 7.24 18.59 -0.87
N ILE A 320 6.12 19.26 -1.11
CA ILE A 320 4.82 18.83 -0.59
C ILE A 320 4.06 18.02 -1.65
N ILE A 321 3.52 16.89 -1.21
CA ILE A 321 2.57 16.06 -1.96
C ILE A 321 1.25 16.07 -1.19
N VAL A 322 0.19 16.63 -1.75
CA VAL A 322 -1.14 16.64 -1.14
C VAL A 322 -1.88 15.37 -1.51
N GLN A 323 -2.42 14.67 -0.51
CA GLN A 323 -3.13 13.42 -0.68
C GLN A 323 -4.16 13.17 0.44
N PRO A 324 -5.00 12.14 0.31
CA PRO A 324 -5.80 11.67 1.43
C PRO A 324 -4.96 11.11 2.58
N ALA A 325 -5.53 11.12 3.79
CA ALA A 325 -4.94 10.58 5.01
C ALA A 325 -4.74 9.06 4.99
N SER A 326 -5.55 8.34 4.23
CA SER A 326 -5.45 6.90 4.03
C SER A 326 -6.01 6.53 2.66
N SER A 327 -5.88 5.27 2.24
CA SER A 327 -6.48 4.78 0.99
C SER A 327 -7.97 5.09 0.92
N LEU A 328 -8.45 5.54 -0.25
CA LEU A 328 -9.89 5.76 -0.47
C LEU A 328 -10.68 4.45 -0.49
N LEU A 329 -10.04 3.28 -0.38
CA LEU A 329 -10.69 2.00 -0.12
C LEU A 329 -11.72 2.06 1.01
N HIS A 330 -11.50 2.92 2.01
CA HIS A 330 -12.34 3.02 3.21
C HIS A 330 -13.57 3.91 3.05
N VAL A 331 -13.81 4.47 1.85
CA VAL A 331 -15.01 5.28 1.55
C VAL A 331 -15.77 4.74 0.32
N PRO A 332 -17.08 5.04 0.20
CA PRO A 332 -17.85 4.72 -1.01
C PRO A 332 -17.30 5.38 -2.27
N VAL A 333 -17.53 4.77 -3.43
CA VAL A 333 -16.93 5.18 -4.72
C VAL A 333 -17.34 6.59 -5.18
N THR A 334 -18.62 6.94 -5.00
CA THR A 334 -19.17 8.18 -5.54
C THR A 334 -20.50 8.55 -4.88
N LYS A 335 -20.81 9.85 -4.87
CA LYS A 335 -22.14 10.39 -4.51
C LYS A 335 -23.07 10.55 -5.71
N LYS A 336 -22.60 10.30 -6.93
CA LYS A 336 -23.42 10.37 -8.15
C LYS A 336 -24.55 9.34 -8.02
N LYS A 337 -25.78 9.76 -8.31
CA LYS A 337 -26.96 8.90 -8.32
C LYS A 337 -27.02 8.06 -9.58
#